data_AF-A0A017RUE2-F1
#
_entry.id   AF-A0A017RUE2-F1
#
_cell.length_a   1.000
_cell.length_b   1.000
_cell.length_c   1.000
_cell.angle_alpha   90.00
_cell.angle_beta   90.00
_cell.angle_gamma   90.00
#
_symmetry.space_group_name_H-M   'P 1'
#
loop_
_entity.id
_entity.type
_entity.pdbx_description
1 polymer ?
#
loop_
_entity_poly.entity_id
_entity_poly.type
_entity_poly.pdbx_seq_one_letter_code
_entity_poly.pdbx_strand_id
1 'polypeptide(L)' 'MKNILRTFDKWLRRRIRVCFWKQWKKIKTKHDNLVKLGIENSKAWEYSNTRKAIGEYPTALYYPEH' A
#
# COMPACT_ATOMS: atom_id res chain seq x y z
N MET A 1 -25.71 9.73 -1.05
CA MET A 1 -24.68 9.87 -2.10
C MET A 1 -23.22 9.67 -1.62
N LYS A 2 -22.84 10.07 -0.40
CA LYS A 2 -21.45 9.97 0.10
C LYS A 2 -20.85 8.54 0.11
N ASN A 3 -21.67 7.50 0.26
CA ASN A 3 -21.18 6.12 0.39
C ASN A 3 -20.69 5.47 -0.92
N ILE A 4 -21.33 5.76 -2.06
CA ILE A 4 -20.92 5.19 -3.36
C ILE A 4 -19.54 5.74 -3.76
N LEU A 5 -19.36 7.06 -3.63
CA LEU A 5 -18.08 7.72 -3.92
C LEU A 5 -16.95 7.21 -3.02
N ARG A 6 -17.21 6.97 -1.73
CA ARG A 6 -16.23 6.39 -0.80
C ARG A 6 -15.84 4.96 -1.19
N THR A 7 -16.78 4.14 -1.62
CA THR A 7 -16.49 2.77 -2.08
C THR A 7 -15.67 2.78 -3.36
N PHE A 8 -16.03 3.64 -4.31
CA PHE A 8 -15.29 3.78 -5.56
C PHE A 8 -13.86 4.29 -5.33
N ASP A 9 -13.69 5.30 -4.48
CA ASP A 9 -12.38 5.83 -4.10
C ASP A 9 -11.50 4.76 -3.42
N LYS A 10 -12.06 3.97 -2.49
CA LYS A 10 -11.34 2.83 -1.88
C LYS A 10 -10.88 1.82 -2.93
N TRP A 11 -11.75 1.50 -3.90
CA TRP A 11 -11.43 0.57 -4.99
C TRP A 11 -10.32 1.12 -5.90
N LEU A 12 -10.43 2.40 -6.28
CA LEU A 12 -9.43 3.08 -7.12
C LEU A 12 -8.06 3.14 -6.44
N ARG A 13 -8.01 3.54 -5.16
CA ARG A 13 -6.76 3.57 -4.37
C ARG A 13 -6.12 2.20 -4.23
N ARG A 14 -6.92 1.13 -4.15
CA ARG A 14 -6.41 -0.25 -4.16
C ARG A 14 -5.76 -0.60 -5.50
N ARG A 15 -6.41 -0.26 -6.62
CA ARG A 15 -5.86 -0.49 -7.96
C ARG A 15 -4.55 0.25 -8.19
N ILE A 16 -4.49 1.54 -7.85
CA ILE A 16 -3.29 2.37 -7.97
C ILE A 16 -2.13 1.79 -7.16
N ARG A 17 -2.38 1.39 -5.90
CA ARG A 17 -1.36 0.75 -5.05
C ARG A 17 -0.81 -0.53 -5.65
N VAL A 18 -1.65 -1.37 -6.25
CA VAL A 18 -1.20 -2.58 -6.95
C VAL A 18 -0.33 -2.26 -8.16
N CYS A 19 -0.63 -1.20 -8.92
CA CYS A 19 0.20 -0.75 -10.04
C CYS A 19 1.61 -0.35 -9.58
N PHE A 20 1.71 0.51 -8.57
CA PHE A 20 3.01 0.89 -7.99
C PHE A 20 3.77 -0.33 -7.43
N TRP A 21 3.08 -1.22 -6.72
CA TRP A 21 3.71 -2.43 -6.18
C TRP A 21 4.27 -3.36 -7.26
N LYS A 22 3.56 -3.48 -8.40
CA LYS A 22 4.03 -4.24 -9.56
C LYS A 22 5.19 -3.55 -10.27
N GLN A 23 5.25 -2.22 -10.24
CA GLN A 23 6.35 -1.43 -10.79
C GLN A 23 7.62 -1.59 -9.96
N TRP A 24 7.50 -1.66 -8.62
CA TRP A 24 8.65 -1.87 -7.73
C TRP A 24 9.05 -3.34 -7.69
N LYS A 25 9.96 -3.74 -8.58
CA LYS A 25 10.40 -5.16 -8.67
C LYS A 25 11.35 -5.58 -7.56
N LYS A 26 12.21 -4.68 -7.09
CA LYS A 26 13.23 -4.97 -6.08
C LYS A 26 12.70 -4.69 -4.68
N ILE A 27 13.00 -5.58 -3.73
CA ILE A 27 12.61 -5.45 -2.31
C ILE A 27 13.14 -4.14 -1.73
N LYS A 28 14.41 -3.80 -2.00
CA LYS A 28 15.01 -2.52 -1.58
C LYS A 28 14.23 -1.31 -2.10
N THR A 29 13.83 -1.32 -3.38
CA THR A 29 13.04 -0.23 -3.97
C THR A 29 11.67 -0.10 -3.33
N LYS A 30 11.01 -1.23 -3.01
CA LYS A 30 9.77 -1.21 -2.25
C LYS A 30 10.02 -0.54 -0.90
N HIS A 31 10.99 -1.04 -0.13
CA HIS A 31 11.32 -0.53 1.21
C HIS A 31 11.58 0.97 1.19
N ASP A 32 12.49 1.44 0.33
CA ASP A 32 12.89 2.85 0.28
C ASP A 32 11.71 3.75 -0.09
N ASN A 33 10.82 3.28 -0.98
CA ASN A 33 9.60 4.02 -1.33
C ASN A 33 8.56 4.00 -0.19
N LEU A 34 8.48 2.92 0.60
CA LEU A 34 7.60 2.86 1.76
C LEU A 34 8.05 3.81 2.87
N VAL A 35 9.35 3.87 3.15
CA VAL A 35 9.91 4.83 4.10
C VAL A 35 9.68 6.27 3.64
N LYS A 36 9.85 6.56 2.34
CA LYS A 36 9.53 7.88 1.77
C LYS A 36 8.05 8.25 1.88
N LEU A 37 7.15 7.26 1.89
CA LEU A 37 5.71 7.46 2.11
C LEU A 37 5.34 7.59 3.59
N GLY A 38 6.32 7.57 4.51
CA GLY A 38 6.11 7.77 5.94
C GLY A 38 5.89 6.47 6.74
N ILE A 39 6.14 5.30 6.14
CA ILE A 39 6.08 4.03 6.87
C ILE A 39 7.35 3.87 7.70
N GLU A 40 7.16 3.50 8.96
CA GLU A 40 8.24 3.17 9.90
C GLU A 40 9.14 2.06 9.34
N ASN A 41 10.45 2.19 9.54
CA ASN A 41 11.47 1.42 8.82
C ASN A 41 11.32 -0.10 9.02
N SER A 42 11.05 -0.54 10.25
CA SER A 42 10.84 -1.96 10.56
C SER A 42 9.65 -2.54 9.78
N LYS A 43 8.53 -1.81 9.82
CA LYS A 43 7.29 -2.16 9.13
C LYS A 43 7.43 -2.11 7.60
N ALA A 44 8.23 -1.17 7.07
CA ALA A 44 8.55 -1.10 5.66
C ALA A 44 9.32 -2.34 5.18
N TRP A 45 10.25 -2.86 5.99
CA TRP A 45 10.99 -4.09 5.70
C TRP A 45 10.10 -5.32 5.74
N GLU A 46 9.22 -5.42 6.74
CA GLU A 46 8.22 -6.47 6.82
C GLU A 46 7.42 -6.50 5.52
N TYR A 47 6.84 -5.37 5.13
CA TYR A 47 5.96 -5.25 3.95
C TYR A 47 6.66 -5.53 2.63
N SER A 48 7.90 -5.06 2.48
CA SER A 48 8.66 -5.23 1.24
C SER A 48 9.04 -6.68 0.95
N ASN A 49 9.21 -7.48 2.02
CA ASN A 49 9.52 -8.91 1.95
C ASN A 49 8.28 -9.80 1.85
N THR A 50 7.08 -9.26 2.01
CA THR A 50 5.85 -10.07 1.91
C THR A 50 5.65 -10.62 0.51
N ARG A 51 5.39 -11.94 0.43
CA ARG A 51 4.96 -12.63 -0.80
C ARG A 51 3.48 -12.44 -1.12
N LYS A 52 2.71 -11.87 -0.18
CA LYS A 52 1.32 -11.46 -0.39
C LYS A 52 1.30 -10.16 -1.19
N ALA A 53 0.53 -10.12 -2.27
CA ALA A 53 0.39 -8.88 -3.05
C ALA A 53 -0.25 -7.80 -2.17
N ILE A 54 0.20 -6.53 -2.27
CA ILE A 54 -0.37 -5.39 -1.50
C ILE A 54 -1.89 -5.27 -1.63
N GLY A 55 -2.45 -5.80 -2.72
CA GLY A 55 -3.88 -5.99 -2.85
C GLY A 55 -4.46 -6.66 -1.60
N GLU A 56 -3.98 -7.80 -1.16
CA GLU A 56 -4.61 -8.57 -0.08
C GLU A 56 -4.59 -7.89 1.29
N TYR A 57 -3.66 -6.97 1.57
CA TYR A 57 -3.60 -6.32 2.87
C TYR A 57 -4.75 -5.30 3.04
N PRO A 58 -5.43 -5.28 4.21
CA PRO A 58 -6.41 -4.27 4.51
C PRO A 58 -5.75 -2.89 4.47
N THR A 59 -6.38 -1.94 3.79
CA THR A 59 -5.97 -0.53 3.72
C THR A 59 -5.67 0.09 5.09
N ALA A 60 -6.21 -0.49 6.17
CA ALA A 60 -5.99 -0.14 7.57
C ALA A 60 -4.51 -0.19 8.02
N LEU A 61 -3.63 -0.91 7.32
CA LEU A 61 -2.20 -0.96 7.67
C LEU A 61 -1.36 0.18 7.06
N TYR A 62 -1.88 0.89 6.06
CA TYR A 62 -1.18 1.97 5.33
C TYR A 62 -1.67 3.38 5.68
N TYR A 63 -2.85 3.50 6.27
CA TYR A 63 -3.43 4.77 6.69
C TYR A 63 -3.95 4.60 8.12
N PRO A 64 -3.20 5.04 9.14
CA PRO A 64 -3.64 4.98 10.53
C PRO A 64 -4.79 5.93 10.85
N GLU A 65 -5.23 6.76 9.90
CA GLU A 65 -6.20 7.83 10.18
C GLU A 65 -7.51 7.61 9.41
N HIS A 66 -8.36 6.78 10.02
CA HIS A 66 -9.80 6.97 10.30
C HIS A 66 -10.43 5.67 10.81
#